data_AF-D8F980-F1
#
_entry.id   AF-D8F980-F1
#
_cell.length_a   1.000
_cell.length_b   1.000
_cell.length_c   1.000
_cell.angle_alpha   90.00
_cell.angle_beta   90.00
_cell.angle_gamma   90.00
#
_symmetry.space_group_name_H-M   'P 1'
#
loop_
_entity.id
_entity.type
_entity.pdbx_description
1 polymer ?
#
loop_
_entity_poly.entity_id
_entity_poly.type
_entity_poly.pdbx_seq_one_letter_code
_entity_poly.pdbx_strand_id
1 'polypeptide(L)'
;MQRFFPFLKTFVFIVACLWTLGCATSPPTEFYLLSPLPPASGTKTGSAQDQPPKTIRVDGVVVPGYLDRDEIVTRINENQIHLADLNQWGESLRNGLTNILALNLSRLLPSENL
;
A
#
# COMPACT_ATOMS: atom_id res chain seq x y z
N MET A 1 36.05 8.94 -54.25
CA MET A 1 35.22 8.01 -53.46
C MET A 1 35.78 7.70 -52.04
N GLN A 2 36.68 8.52 -51.45
CA GLN A 2 37.24 8.26 -50.11
C GLN A 2 36.60 9.09 -48.98
N ARG A 3 35.86 10.17 -49.29
CA ARG A 3 35.25 11.07 -48.29
C ARG A 3 33.93 10.58 -47.68
N PHE A 4 33.30 9.55 -48.26
CA PHE A 4 32.04 8.96 -47.78
C PHE A 4 32.24 7.96 -46.64
N PHE A 5 33.37 7.24 -46.67
CA PHE A 5 33.77 6.26 -45.65
C PHE A 5 33.96 6.83 -44.22
N PRO A 6 34.58 8.00 -43.99
CA PRO A 6 34.67 8.57 -42.64
C PRO A 6 33.31 9.02 -42.12
N PHE A 7 32.45 9.56 -42.98
CA PHE A 7 31.10 10.02 -42.60
C PHE A 7 30.20 8.86 -42.14
N LEU A 8 30.24 7.73 -42.86
CA LEU A 8 29.49 6.53 -42.49
C LEU A 8 30.00 5.91 -41.16
N LYS A 9 31.32 5.92 -40.93
CA LYS A 9 31.91 5.44 -39.67
C LYS A 9 31.50 6.31 -38.48
N THR A 10 31.52 7.64 -38.63
CA THR A 10 31.07 8.56 -37.58
C THR A 10 29.59 8.39 -37.29
N PHE A 11 28.75 8.20 -38.31
CA PHE A 11 27.32 7.95 -38.13
C PHE A 11 27.05 6.65 -37.36
N VAL A 12 27.71 5.55 -37.73
CA VAL A 12 27.59 4.26 -37.01
C VAL A 12 28.04 4.39 -35.55
N PHE A 13 29.13 5.14 -35.29
CA PHE A 13 29.63 5.36 -33.93
C PHE A 13 28.64 6.17 -33.07
N ILE A 14 28.01 7.19 -33.64
CA ILE A 14 26.96 7.98 -32.96
C ILE A 14 25.76 7.09 -32.63
N VAL A 15 25.25 6.31 -33.59
CA VAL A 15 24.12 5.39 -33.36
C VAL A 15 24.44 4.36 -32.28
N ALA A 16 25.67 3.81 -32.26
CA ALA A 16 26.12 2.87 -31.24
C ALA A 16 26.21 3.51 -29.85
N CYS A 17 26.67 4.76 -29.73
CA CYS A 17 26.64 5.52 -28.48
C CYS A 17 25.22 5.87 -28.02
N LEU A 18 24.27 6.11 -28.93
CA LEU A 18 22.88 6.31 -28.56
C LEU A 18 22.22 5.03 -28.02
N TRP A 19 22.65 3.85 -28.50
CA TRP A 19 22.14 2.57 -28.00
C TRP A 19 22.53 2.28 -26.54
N THR A 20 23.64 2.83 -26.05
CA THR A 20 24.09 2.59 -24.65
C THR A 20 23.47 3.53 -23.62
N LEU A 21 22.76 4.58 -24.06
CA LEU A 21 22.06 5.53 -23.18
C LEU A 21 20.68 5.03 -22.69
N GLY A 22 20.23 3.86 -23.15
CA GLY A 22 18.87 3.36 -22.92
C GLY A 22 18.61 2.60 -21.62
N CYS A 23 19.62 2.35 -20.77
CA CYS A 23 19.42 1.67 -19.49
C CYS A 23 18.96 2.65 -18.39
N ALA A 24 17.74 3.18 -18.53
CA ALA A 24 17.07 3.87 -17.43
C ALA A 24 16.39 2.81 -16.53
N THR A 25 16.91 2.59 -15.33
CA THR A 25 16.26 1.72 -14.34
C THR A 25 15.03 2.42 -13.79
N SER A 26 13.86 1.77 -13.81
CA SER A 26 12.68 2.30 -13.14
C SER A 26 12.89 2.26 -11.61
N PRO A 27 12.35 3.22 -10.85
CA PRO A 27 12.33 3.09 -9.40
C PRO A 27 11.51 1.85 -8.99
N PRO A 28 11.85 1.20 -7.87
CA PRO A 28 11.13 0.03 -7.40
C PRO A 28 9.71 0.41 -6.93
N THR A 29 8.79 -0.55 -7.00
CA THR A 29 7.47 -0.44 -6.36
C THR A 29 7.60 -0.64 -4.85
N GLU A 30 6.96 0.23 -4.08
CA GLU A 30 6.85 0.17 -2.63
C GLU A 30 5.48 -0.38 -2.22
N PHE A 31 5.50 -1.27 -1.21
CA PHE A 31 4.30 -1.91 -0.68
C PHE A 31 4.01 -1.46 0.74
N TYR A 32 2.75 -1.16 1.02
CA TYR A 32 2.29 -0.56 2.27
C TYR A 32 1.25 -1.46 2.94
N LEU A 33 1.34 -1.58 4.26
CA LEU A 33 0.37 -2.31 5.09
C LEU A 33 -0.24 -1.36 6.13
N LEU A 34 -1.50 -1.61 6.47
CA LEU A 34 -2.14 -0.90 7.56
C LEU A 34 -1.54 -1.34 8.89
N SER A 35 -1.16 -0.37 9.71
CA SER A 35 -0.61 -0.63 11.03
C SER A 35 -1.71 -0.51 12.10
N PRO A 36 -1.78 -1.46 13.06
CA PRO A 36 -2.73 -1.36 14.15
C PRO A 36 -2.29 -0.30 15.17
N LEU A 37 -3.25 0.20 15.95
CA LEU A 37 -2.98 1.12 17.05
C LEU A 37 -2.09 0.44 18.10
N PRO A 38 -1.16 1.15 18.75
CA PRO A 38 -0.40 0.59 19.86
C PRO A 38 -1.34 0.07 20.96
N PRO A 39 -0.93 -0.97 21.71
CA PRO A 39 -1.74 -1.49 22.81
C PRO A 39 -2.03 -0.36 23.83
N ALA A 40 -3.27 -0.31 24.31
CA ALA A 40 -3.67 0.70 25.28
C ALA A 40 -2.96 0.46 26.63
N SER A 41 -2.13 1.40 27.06
CA SER A 41 -1.53 1.40 28.40
C SER A 41 -2.59 1.74 29.44
N GLY A 42 -3.26 0.76 30.05
CA GLY A 42 -4.08 1.05 31.24
C GLY A 42 -5.30 0.18 31.52
N THR A 43 -5.56 -0.91 30.81
CA THR A 43 -6.60 -1.86 31.22
C THR A 43 -6.14 -2.63 32.45
N LYS A 44 -6.52 -2.13 33.63
CA LYS A 44 -6.43 -2.87 34.88
C LYS A 44 -7.33 -4.09 34.75
N THR A 45 -6.78 -5.28 34.96
CA THR A 45 -7.55 -6.51 35.13
C THR A 45 -8.16 -6.51 36.52
N GLY A 46 -9.33 -5.89 36.68
CA GLY A 46 -10.26 -6.18 37.76
C GLY A 46 -10.91 -7.53 37.53
N SER A 47 -10.97 -8.33 38.59
CA SER A 47 -11.56 -9.67 38.58
C SER A 47 -13.06 -9.62 38.30
N ALA A 48 -13.44 -9.66 37.02
CA ALA A 48 -14.82 -9.84 36.58
C ALA A 48 -15.19 -11.33 36.66
N GLN A 49 -15.35 -11.83 37.88
CA GLN A 49 -15.75 -13.21 38.13
C GLN A 49 -17.27 -13.26 38.34
N ASP A 50 -18.06 -12.96 37.31
CA ASP A 50 -19.50 -13.33 37.24
C ASP A 50 -20.28 -12.90 35.97
N GLN A 51 -19.66 -12.23 34.97
CA GLN A 51 -20.38 -11.89 33.73
C GLN A 51 -20.10 -12.89 32.59
N PRO A 52 -21.13 -13.24 31.78
CA PRO A 52 -20.91 -14.04 30.58
C PRO A 52 -20.02 -13.26 29.60
N PRO A 53 -19.16 -13.95 28.84
CA PRO A 53 -18.30 -13.27 27.87
C PRO A 53 -19.16 -12.58 26.81
N LYS A 54 -19.00 -11.26 26.64
CA LYS A 54 -19.57 -10.53 25.52
C LYS A 54 -18.64 -10.69 24.31
N THR A 55 -19.20 -11.19 23.22
CA THR A 55 -18.48 -11.37 21.96
C THR A 55 -18.86 -10.27 20.98
N ILE A 56 -17.86 -9.62 20.38
CA ILE A 56 -18.06 -8.71 19.25
C ILE A 56 -17.55 -9.40 17.99
N ARG A 57 -18.42 -9.50 16.99
CA ARG A 57 -18.05 -9.97 15.65
C ARG A 57 -17.86 -8.75 14.74
N VAL A 58 -16.70 -8.70 14.10
CA VAL A 58 -16.43 -7.77 13.01
C VAL A 58 -16.72 -8.48 11.70
N ASP A 59 -17.65 -7.94 10.92
CA ASP A 59 -17.91 -8.42 9.56
C ASP A 59 -17.00 -7.69 8.56
N GLY A 60 -16.89 -8.22 7.34
CA GLY A 60 -16.06 -7.66 6.29
C GLY A 60 -16.41 -6.20 5.99
N VAL A 61 -15.38 -5.34 5.99
CA VAL A 61 -15.55 -3.92 5.64
C VAL A 61 -15.96 -3.82 4.16
N VAL A 62 -16.91 -2.94 3.86
CA VAL A 62 -17.30 -2.63 2.48
C VAL A 62 -16.47 -1.46 2.00
N VAL A 63 -15.66 -1.70 0.97
CA VAL A 63 -14.81 -0.69 0.32
C VAL A 63 -15.41 -0.35 -1.05
N PRO A 64 -15.53 0.94 -1.41
CA PRO A 64 -15.92 1.36 -2.76
C PRO A 64 -15.01 0.75 -3.83
N GLY A 65 -15.57 0.36 -4.98
CA GLY A 65 -14.80 -0.34 -6.02
C GLY A 65 -13.62 0.47 -6.61
N TYR A 66 -13.64 1.79 -6.51
CA TYR A 66 -12.48 2.60 -6.94
C TYR A 66 -11.30 2.52 -5.95
N LEU A 67 -11.54 2.15 -4.68
CA LEU A 67 -10.54 1.93 -3.64
C LEU A 67 -10.13 0.45 -3.47
N ASP A 68 -10.94 -0.49 -3.95
CA ASP A 68 -10.69 -1.93 -3.85
C ASP A 68 -9.72 -2.39 -4.96
N ARG A 69 -8.48 -1.92 -4.86
CA ARG A 69 -7.38 -2.15 -5.81
C ARG A 69 -6.03 -2.15 -5.07
N ASP A 70 -5.00 -2.59 -5.76
CA ASP A 70 -3.64 -2.62 -5.21
C ASP A 70 -3.03 -1.22 -5.15
N GLU A 71 -3.31 -0.33 -6.12
CA GLU A 71 -2.74 1.02 -6.12
C GLU A 71 -3.32 1.90 -5.01
N ILE A 72 -2.47 2.67 -4.33
CA ILE A 72 -2.94 3.66 -3.37
C ILE A 72 -3.64 4.80 -4.13
N VAL A 73 -4.90 5.04 -3.77
CA VAL A 73 -5.72 6.10 -4.36
C VAL A 73 -5.71 7.34 -3.49
N THR A 74 -5.34 8.48 -4.07
CA THR A 74 -5.45 9.79 -3.45
C THR A 74 -6.48 10.64 -4.18
N ARG A 75 -7.35 11.32 -3.44
CA ARG A 75 -8.26 12.30 -4.03
C ARG A 75 -7.49 13.61 -4.23
N ILE A 76 -7.46 14.12 -5.45
CA ILE A 76 -6.71 15.36 -5.79
C ILE A 76 -7.61 16.61 -5.82
N ASN A 77 -8.90 16.45 -6.15
CA ASN A 77 -9.92 17.49 -6.04
C ASN A 77 -11.31 16.84 -5.96
N GLU A 78 -12.38 17.62 -6.10
CA GLU A 78 -13.76 17.15 -5.94
C GLU A 78 -14.09 15.94 -6.84
N ASN A 79 -13.58 15.94 -8.07
CA ASN A 79 -14.01 15.00 -9.12
C ASN A 79 -12.85 14.18 -9.72
N GLN A 80 -11.67 14.21 -9.11
CA GLN A 80 -10.51 13.50 -9.61
C GLN A 80 -9.80 12.74 -8.50
N ILE A 81 -9.38 11.53 -8.87
CA ILE A 81 -8.51 10.66 -8.07
C ILE A 81 -7.23 10.40 -8.85
N HIS A 82 -6.16 10.17 -8.12
CA HIS A 82 -4.87 9.76 -8.63
C HIS A 82 -4.56 8.36 -8.07
N LEU A 83 -4.12 7.47 -8.94
CA LEU A 83 -3.64 6.13 -8.57
C LEU A 83 -2.13 6.20 -8.55
N ALA A 84 -1.49 5.74 -7.48
CA ALA A 84 -0.05 5.77 -7.38
C ALA A 84 0.60 4.68 -8.27
N ASP A 85 1.54 5.09 -9.13
CA ASP A 85 2.23 4.17 -10.06
C ASP A 85 3.11 3.14 -9.34
N LEU A 86 3.81 3.58 -8.28
CA LEU A 86 4.82 2.79 -7.58
C LEU A 86 4.51 2.58 -6.10
N ASN A 87 3.33 2.99 -5.62
CA ASN A 87 2.92 2.78 -4.22
C ASN A 87 1.66 1.94 -4.18
N GLN A 88 1.78 0.74 -3.65
CA GLN A 88 0.70 -0.24 -3.65
C GLN A 88 0.43 -0.74 -2.23
N TRP A 89 -0.79 -1.20 -1.98
CA TRP A 89 -1.10 -1.99 -0.81
C TRP A 89 -0.40 -3.35 -0.90
N GLY A 90 0.20 -3.80 0.19
CA GLY A 90 0.80 -5.13 0.31
C GLY A 90 -0.22 -6.25 0.50
N GLU A 91 -1.50 -5.90 0.66
CA GLU A 91 -2.65 -6.80 0.75
C GLU A 91 -3.93 -6.09 0.26
N SER A 92 -5.03 -6.83 0.06
CA SER A 92 -6.32 -6.20 -0.24
C SER A 92 -6.70 -5.21 0.87
N LEU A 93 -6.98 -3.95 0.49
CA LEU A 93 -7.38 -2.90 1.42
C LEU A 93 -8.60 -3.31 2.27
N ARG A 94 -9.55 -4.03 1.68
CA ARG A 94 -10.71 -4.60 2.37
C ARG A 94 -10.33 -5.53 3.51
N ASN A 95 -9.40 -6.46 3.25
CA ASN A 95 -8.95 -7.45 4.21
C ASN A 95 -8.12 -6.77 5.31
N GLY A 96 -7.18 -5.91 4.93
CA GLY A 96 -6.36 -5.15 5.86
C GLY A 96 -7.22 -4.31 6.82
N LEU A 97 -8.21 -3.58 6.30
CA LEU A 97 -9.13 -2.79 7.14
C LEU A 97 -9.92 -3.67 8.11
N THR A 98 -10.46 -4.80 7.65
CA THR A 98 -11.25 -5.72 8.49
C THR A 98 -10.39 -6.29 9.64
N ASN A 99 -9.18 -6.74 9.33
CA ASN A 99 -8.26 -7.32 10.30
C ASN A 99 -7.78 -6.29 11.33
N ILE A 100 -7.38 -5.10 10.86
CA ILE A 100 -6.89 -4.04 11.73
C ILE A 100 -8.02 -3.48 12.60
N LEU A 101 -9.26 -3.41 12.09
CA LEU A 101 -10.41 -3.01 12.89
C LEU A 101 -10.67 -4.02 14.02
N ALA A 102 -10.69 -5.32 13.72
CA ALA A 102 -10.87 -6.36 14.73
C ALA A 102 -9.77 -6.32 15.80
N LEU A 103 -8.51 -6.17 15.38
CA LEU A 103 -7.36 -6.09 16.27
C LEU A 103 -7.37 -4.81 17.14
N ASN A 104 -7.78 -3.68 16.57
CA ASN A 104 -7.89 -2.43 17.33
C ASN A 104 -9.02 -2.52 18.36
N LEU A 105 -10.16 -3.10 18.01
CA LEU A 105 -11.25 -3.31 18.96
C LEU A 105 -10.84 -4.24 20.10
N SER A 106 -10.09 -5.32 19.81
CA SER A 106 -9.61 -6.21 20.88
C SER A 106 -8.60 -5.54 21.82
N ARG A 107 -7.91 -4.49 21.37
CA ARG A 107 -6.95 -3.71 22.19
C ARG A 107 -7.60 -2.59 22.98
N LEU A 108 -8.62 -1.95 22.40
CA LEU A 108 -9.29 -0.80 23.00
C LEU A 108 -10.41 -1.19 23.95
N LEU A 109 -11.03 -2.34 23.74
CA LEU A 109 -12.11 -2.81 24.58
C LEU A 109 -11.53 -3.57 25.79
N PRO A 110 -11.84 -3.16 27.02
CA PRO A 110 -11.50 -3.93 28.20
C PRO A 110 -12.17 -5.30 28.14
N SER A 111 -11.41 -6.36 28.40
CA SER A 111 -11.94 -7.70 28.70
C SER A 111 -12.72 -7.75 30.02
N GLU A 112 -12.93 -6.60 30.69
CA GLU A 112 -13.83 -6.46 31.84
C GLU A 112 -15.27 -6.18 31.40
N ASN A 113 -15.49 -5.93 30.11
CA ASN A 113 -16.79 -5.68 29.53
C ASN A 113 -17.08 -6.57 28.30
N LEU A 114 -16.23 -7.57 28.04
CA LEU A 114 -16.34 -8.63 27.03
C LEU A 114 -15.93 -9.95 27.65
#